data_AF-A0A4D4MX87-F1
#
_entry.id   AF-A0A4D4MX87-F1
#
_cell.length_a   1.000
_cell.length_b   1.000
_cell.length_c   1.000
_cell.angle_alpha   90.00
_cell.angle_beta   90.00
_cell.angle_gamma   90.00
#
_symmetry.space_group_name_H-M   'P 1'
#
loop_
_entity.id
_entity.type
_entity.pdbx_description
1 polymer ?
#
loop_
_entity_poly.entity_id
_entity_poly.type
_entity_poly.pdbx_seq_one_letter_code
_entity_poly.pdbx_strand_id
1 'polypeptide(L)'
;MGQGYSPFNRPASVNGLAITSLVLGVVCCVPALGLILGVIALGQIKRRGERGKGLAIGGIVMSSLGTVLLVLSLATGGAHEFWEGFEDEARDSGGSGVTFSVGKGECFDSPSGSLEGEAYDVDKVPCAGDHQAEVFANFKIQEGGYPGDGKISETADDKCYALQNVYAMDSWAVPDNVDVYYFTPTEDSWSLGDREVTCMFGNTDEKGSLKGTLRCDDTTLGADQLAYLQADGILYDALDTAPDEEYVEDDLPGHKEWATRVAKALGDQTELLRAHQWAAADEQPVTDQAKALDQARKEWGQAAKAADADAFYTHYDNGSRLLEGSRAVTARKALGLATTPPSDGGDGGGGGQGSGDSSSEV
;
A
#
# COMPACT_ATOMS: atom_id res chain seq x y z
N MET A 1 42.42 -44.28 -62.24
CA MET A 1 42.49 -44.31 -60.77
C MET A 1 41.19 -43.71 -60.24
N GLY A 2 40.24 -44.56 -59.85
CA GLY A 2 38.93 -44.12 -59.35
C GLY A 2 38.82 -44.42 -57.86
N GLN A 3 38.72 -43.36 -57.05
CA GLN A 3 38.33 -43.44 -55.64
C GLN A 3 36.79 -43.51 -55.52
N GLY A 4 36.31 -44.26 -54.54
CA GLY A 4 34.93 -44.26 -54.05
C GLY A 4 34.60 -45.63 -53.44
N TYR A 5 33.96 -45.79 -52.28
CA TYR A 5 33.39 -44.88 -51.30
C TYR A 5 33.16 -45.77 -50.06
N SER A 6 33.58 -45.37 -48.85
CA SER A 6 33.23 -46.10 -47.61
C SER A 6 31.88 -45.57 -47.09
N PRO A 7 30.90 -46.42 -46.75
CA PRO A 7 29.64 -45.94 -46.21
C PRO A 7 29.83 -45.38 -44.79
N PHE A 8 29.27 -44.19 -44.57
CA PHE A 8 29.24 -43.50 -43.29
C PHE A 8 28.55 -44.36 -42.21
N ASN A 9 29.26 -44.58 -41.10
CA ASN A 9 28.72 -45.16 -39.88
C ASN A 9 27.74 -44.14 -39.24
N ARG A 10 26.44 -44.42 -39.26
CA ARG A 10 25.43 -43.57 -38.58
C ARG A 10 25.54 -43.80 -37.07
N PRO A 11 25.79 -42.78 -36.23
CA PRO A 11 25.78 -42.95 -34.78
C PRO A 11 24.37 -43.32 -34.29
N ALA A 12 24.29 -44.28 -33.35
CA ALA A 12 23.05 -44.71 -32.73
C ALA A 12 22.34 -43.57 -32.00
N SER A 13 21.01 -43.50 -32.13
CA SER A 13 20.15 -42.49 -31.50
C SER A 13 20.16 -42.58 -29.98
N VAL A 14 20.10 -41.43 -29.32
CA VAL A 14 19.98 -41.31 -27.86
C VAL A 14 18.54 -41.56 -27.40
N ASN A 15 18.35 -42.27 -26.29
CA ASN A 15 17.01 -42.60 -25.78
C ASN A 15 16.36 -41.37 -25.10
N GLY A 16 15.20 -40.95 -25.61
CA GLY A 16 14.47 -39.77 -25.12
C GLY A 16 14.05 -39.85 -23.64
N LEU A 17 13.83 -41.06 -23.10
CA LEU A 17 13.52 -41.28 -21.67
C LEU A 17 14.72 -41.01 -20.77
N ALA A 18 15.95 -41.20 -21.25
CA ALA A 18 17.14 -40.87 -20.48
C ALA A 18 17.31 -39.35 -20.33
N ILE A 19 16.98 -38.59 -21.38
CA ILE A 19 17.01 -37.12 -21.36
C ILE A 19 15.91 -36.59 -20.44
N THR A 20 14.68 -37.10 -20.55
CA THR A 20 13.58 -36.69 -19.65
C THR A 20 13.86 -37.08 -18.20
N SER A 21 14.49 -38.23 -17.92
CA SER A 21 14.89 -38.60 -16.55
C SER A 21 15.96 -37.68 -15.96
N LEU A 22 16.87 -37.16 -16.79
CA LEU A 22 17.90 -36.21 -16.35
C LEU A 22 17.26 -34.84 -16.07
N VAL A 23 16.39 -34.37 -16.96
CA VAL A 23 15.70 -33.08 -16.80
C VAL A 23 14.76 -33.11 -15.59
N LEU A 24 13.97 -34.17 -15.42
CA LEU A 24 13.08 -34.35 -14.25
C LEU A 24 13.86 -34.63 -12.95
N GLY A 25 15.06 -35.20 -13.03
CA GLY A 25 15.94 -35.36 -11.87
C GLY A 25 16.62 -34.06 -11.44
N VAL A 26 16.77 -33.10 -12.37
CA VAL A 26 17.32 -31.75 -12.11
C VAL A 26 16.21 -30.77 -11.71
N VAL A 27 15.01 -30.89 -12.28
CA VAL A 27 13.83 -30.09 -11.95
C VAL A 27 13.08 -30.77 -10.80
N CYS A 28 13.35 -30.29 -9.59
CA CYS A 28 13.11 -30.88 -8.27
C CYS A 28 11.66 -31.21 -7.86
N CYS A 29 10.70 -31.40 -8.78
CA CYS A 29 9.28 -31.45 -8.37
C CYS A 29 8.71 -32.84 -8.06
N VAL A 30 9.34 -33.96 -8.44
CA VAL A 30 8.96 -35.30 -7.92
C VAL A 30 10.13 -36.29 -8.00
N PRO A 31 10.99 -36.42 -6.97
CA PRO A 31 12.17 -37.30 -7.02
C PRO A 31 11.84 -38.78 -7.24
N ALA A 32 10.63 -39.21 -6.86
CA ALA A 32 10.16 -40.58 -7.06
C ALA A 32 9.92 -40.96 -8.54
N LEU A 33 9.48 -40.01 -9.38
CA LEU A 33 9.19 -40.28 -10.79
C LEU A 33 10.48 -40.42 -11.62
N GLY A 34 11.50 -39.61 -11.32
CA GLY A 34 12.83 -39.71 -11.96
C GLY A 34 13.50 -41.06 -11.73
N LEU A 35 13.36 -41.62 -10.52
CA LEU A 35 13.92 -42.92 -10.17
C LEU A 35 13.26 -44.08 -10.93
N ILE A 36 11.93 -44.09 -11.04
CA ILE A 36 11.18 -45.12 -11.77
C ILE A 36 11.52 -45.08 -13.27
N LEU A 37 11.54 -43.89 -13.87
CA LEU A 37 11.82 -43.71 -15.29
C LEU A 37 13.28 -44.05 -15.63
N GLY A 38 14.24 -43.72 -14.77
CA GLY A 38 15.64 -44.09 -14.94
C GLY A 38 15.87 -45.62 -14.97
N VAL A 39 15.20 -46.37 -14.09
CA VAL A 39 15.28 -47.85 -14.06
C VAL A 39 14.70 -48.48 -15.33
N ILE A 40 13.58 -47.94 -15.82
CA ILE A 40 12.97 -48.40 -17.07
C ILE A 40 13.88 -48.08 -18.27
N ALA A 41 14.47 -46.90 -18.31
CA ALA A 41 15.41 -46.48 -19.36
C ALA A 41 16.65 -47.40 -19.44
N LEU A 42 17.23 -47.79 -18.28
CA LEU A 42 18.34 -48.76 -18.25
C LEU A 42 17.96 -50.13 -18.82
N GLY A 43 16.73 -50.59 -18.55
CA GLY A 43 16.19 -51.83 -19.10
C GLY A 43 16.04 -51.79 -20.62
N GLN A 44 15.56 -50.66 -21.16
CA GLN A 44 15.42 -50.45 -22.61
C GLN A 44 16.78 -50.34 -23.30
N ILE A 45 17.71 -49.58 -22.73
CA ILE A 45 19.06 -49.40 -23.26
C ILE A 45 19.81 -50.75 -23.31
N LYS A 46 19.66 -51.60 -22.29
CA LYS A 46 20.28 -52.94 -22.26
C LYS A 46 19.71 -53.87 -23.34
N ARG A 47 18.43 -53.76 -23.68
CA ARG A 47 17.77 -54.64 -24.67
C ARG A 47 17.93 -54.14 -26.12
N ARG A 48 18.00 -52.82 -26.33
CA ARG A 48 18.00 -52.21 -27.67
C ARG A 48 19.37 -51.70 -28.14
N GLY A 49 20.38 -51.70 -27.27
CA GLY A 49 21.75 -51.29 -27.64
C GLY A 49 21.92 -49.78 -27.85
N GLU A 50 21.00 -48.97 -27.30
CA GLU A 50 20.99 -47.51 -27.47
C GLU A 50 22.06 -46.81 -26.62
N ARG A 51 22.47 -45.59 -26.99
CA ARG A 51 23.42 -44.77 -26.22
C ARG A 51 22.66 -43.94 -25.16
N GLY A 52 23.18 -43.89 -23.93
CA GLY A 52 22.55 -43.13 -22.83
C GLY A 52 22.72 -43.69 -21.42
N LYS A 53 23.46 -44.81 -21.23
CA LYS A 53 23.66 -45.43 -19.91
C LYS A 53 24.22 -44.47 -18.86
N GLY A 54 25.17 -43.60 -19.24
CA GLY A 54 25.76 -42.62 -18.32
C GLY A 54 24.77 -41.59 -17.80
N LEU A 55 23.88 -41.08 -18.66
CA LEU A 55 22.83 -40.14 -18.27
C LEU A 55 21.79 -40.78 -17.35
N ALA A 56 21.35 -42.01 -17.65
CA ALA A 56 20.38 -42.72 -16.80
C ALA A 56 20.95 -43.03 -15.40
N ILE A 57 22.23 -43.39 -15.32
CA ILE A 57 22.92 -43.59 -14.03
C ILE A 57 23.02 -42.26 -13.27
N GLY A 58 23.38 -41.16 -13.95
CA GLY A 58 23.43 -39.83 -13.34
C GLY A 58 22.09 -39.38 -12.76
N GLY A 59 21.00 -39.57 -13.52
CA GLY A 59 19.64 -39.23 -13.06
C GLY A 59 19.18 -40.05 -11.86
N ILE A 60 19.50 -41.35 -11.80
CA ILE A 60 19.17 -42.21 -10.66
C ILE A 60 19.96 -41.79 -9.42
N VAL A 61 21.25 -41.50 -9.55
CA VAL A 61 22.10 -41.08 -8.42
C VAL A 61 21.59 -39.77 -7.83
N MET A 62 21.36 -38.74 -8.65
CA MET A 62 20.82 -37.46 -8.18
C MET A 62 19.42 -37.60 -7.56
N SER A 63 18.53 -38.41 -8.17
CA SER A 63 17.19 -38.64 -7.62
C SER A 63 17.22 -39.40 -6.29
N SER A 64 18.15 -40.35 -6.14
CA SER A 64 18.32 -41.10 -4.89
C SER A 64 18.86 -40.22 -3.76
N LEU A 65 19.82 -39.34 -4.06
CA LEU A 65 20.33 -38.32 -3.12
C LEU A 65 19.23 -37.34 -2.73
N GLY A 66 18.47 -36.82 -3.70
CA GLY A 66 17.33 -35.94 -3.45
C GLY A 66 16.23 -36.60 -2.62
N THR A 67 15.95 -37.88 -2.83
CA THR A 67 14.97 -38.63 -2.04
C THR A 67 15.44 -38.83 -0.59
N VAL A 68 16.72 -39.16 -0.40
CA VAL A 68 17.30 -39.32 0.95
C VAL A 68 17.30 -37.99 1.70
N LEU A 69 17.65 -36.89 1.02
CA LEU A 69 17.59 -35.54 1.59
C LEU A 69 16.15 -35.13 1.93
N LEU A 70 15.17 -35.39 1.06
CA LEU A 70 13.75 -35.12 1.33
C LEU A 70 13.25 -35.89 2.55
N VAL A 71 13.57 -37.18 2.65
CA VAL A 71 13.17 -38.02 3.80
C VAL A 71 13.83 -37.53 5.09
N LEU A 72 15.10 -37.11 5.03
CA LEU A 72 15.80 -36.51 6.16
C LEU A 72 15.16 -35.18 6.57
N SER A 73 14.87 -34.29 5.63
CA SER A 73 14.22 -32.99 5.88
C SER A 73 12.81 -33.15 6.45
N LEU A 74 12.04 -34.15 6.01
CA LEU A 74 10.73 -34.47 6.60
C LEU A 74 10.85 -35.05 8.02
N ALA A 75 11.90 -35.83 8.28
CA ALA A 75 12.15 -36.42 9.61
C ALA A 75 12.70 -35.41 10.63
N THR A 76 13.41 -34.37 10.18
CA THR A 76 13.99 -33.31 11.05
C THR A 76 13.16 -32.03 11.12
N GLY A 77 12.09 -31.90 10.32
CA GLY A 77 11.26 -30.69 10.24
C GLY A 77 11.76 -29.61 9.27
N GLY A 78 12.93 -29.77 8.65
CA GLY A 78 13.50 -28.81 7.69
C GLY A 78 12.72 -28.68 6.37
N ALA A 79 11.75 -29.57 6.12
CA ALA A 79 10.80 -29.41 5.02
C ALA A 79 9.85 -28.20 5.20
N HIS A 80 9.59 -27.77 6.44
CA HIS A 80 8.75 -26.59 6.72
C HIS A 80 9.49 -25.30 6.36
N GLU A 81 10.75 -25.16 6.75
CA GLU A 81 11.59 -23.99 6.45
C GLU A 81 11.84 -23.82 4.93
N PHE A 82 12.00 -24.93 4.21
CA PHE A 82 12.11 -24.90 2.74
C PHE A 82 10.77 -24.56 2.06
N TRP A 83 9.64 -24.96 2.64
CA TRP A 83 8.32 -24.65 2.09
C TRP A 83 7.90 -23.21 2.38
N GLU A 84 8.22 -22.66 3.55
CA GLU A 84 8.05 -21.23 3.85
C GLU A 84 8.90 -20.35 2.92
N GLY A 85 10.19 -20.69 2.73
CA GLY A 85 11.04 -19.95 1.80
C GLY A 85 10.57 -20.03 0.34
N PHE A 86 9.91 -21.13 -0.07
CA PHE A 86 9.34 -21.25 -1.41
C PHE A 86 7.95 -20.59 -1.53
N GLU A 87 7.13 -20.53 -0.47
CA GLU A 87 5.86 -19.78 -0.48
C GLU A 87 6.09 -18.27 -0.47
N ASP A 88 7.10 -17.79 0.24
CA ASP A 88 7.52 -16.39 0.21
C ASP A 88 8.06 -16.02 -1.17
N GLU A 89 8.90 -16.87 -1.78
CA GLU A 89 9.46 -16.60 -3.10
C GLU A 89 8.47 -16.89 -4.26
N ALA A 90 7.49 -17.78 -4.08
CA ALA A 90 6.42 -18.02 -5.05
C ALA A 90 5.31 -16.95 -4.99
N ARG A 91 5.12 -16.27 -3.84
CA ARG A 91 4.35 -15.03 -3.77
C ARG A 91 5.04 -13.90 -4.55
N ASP A 92 6.36 -13.80 -4.47
CA ASP A 92 7.15 -12.87 -5.29
C ASP A 92 7.22 -13.26 -6.78
N SER A 93 7.19 -14.56 -7.11
CA SER A 93 7.37 -15.06 -8.48
C SER A 93 6.08 -15.29 -9.27
N GLY A 94 4.91 -15.06 -8.67
CA GLY A 94 3.59 -15.26 -9.30
C GLY A 94 3.18 -14.16 -10.29
N GLY A 95 3.93 -13.05 -10.34
CA GLY A 95 3.69 -11.91 -11.23
C GLY A 95 4.59 -11.97 -12.47
N SER A 96 4.21 -12.75 -13.47
CA SER A 96 4.82 -12.61 -14.79
C SER A 96 4.36 -11.30 -15.45
N GLY A 97 5.14 -10.21 -15.33
CA GLY A 97 5.10 -9.13 -16.32
C GLY A 97 5.22 -7.65 -15.90
N VAL A 98 5.18 -7.27 -14.61
CA VAL A 98 5.38 -5.87 -14.18
C VAL A 98 6.05 -5.86 -12.80
N THR A 99 7.31 -5.43 -12.73
CA THR A 99 8.15 -5.44 -11.50
C THR A 99 7.89 -4.23 -10.61
N PHE A 100 6.64 -3.78 -10.48
CA PHE A 100 6.30 -2.53 -9.81
C PHE A 100 5.37 -2.72 -8.59
N SER A 101 5.35 -3.92 -8.00
CA SER A 101 4.37 -4.22 -6.94
C SER A 101 4.92 -3.86 -5.55
N VAL A 102 4.77 -2.60 -5.18
CA VAL A 102 4.79 -2.14 -3.79
C VAL A 102 3.37 -2.12 -3.24
N GLY A 103 3.14 -2.87 -2.17
CA GLY A 103 1.84 -3.03 -1.54
C GLY A 103 1.67 -2.15 -0.30
N LYS A 104 0.41 -1.97 0.11
CA LYS A 104 0.05 -1.34 1.39
C LYS A 104 0.93 -1.81 2.56
N GLY A 105 1.56 -0.86 3.24
CA GLY A 105 2.47 -1.08 4.37
C GLY A 105 3.94 -1.25 3.99
N GLU A 106 4.26 -1.27 2.70
CA GLU A 106 5.65 -1.35 2.22
C GLU A 106 6.21 0.05 1.99
N CYS A 107 7.50 0.21 2.30
CA CYS A 107 8.25 1.43 2.05
C CYS A 107 9.30 1.20 0.97
N PHE A 108 9.61 2.23 0.21
CA PHE A 108 10.56 2.12 -0.89
C PHE A 108 11.33 3.42 -1.14
N ASP A 109 12.45 3.26 -1.85
CA ASP A 109 13.21 4.35 -2.46
C ASP A 109 13.07 4.28 -3.99
N SER A 110 12.93 5.44 -4.62
CA SER A 110 12.92 5.57 -6.08
C SER A 110 14.36 5.69 -6.58
N PRO A 111 14.81 4.84 -7.52
CA PRO A 111 16.15 4.95 -8.11
C PRO A 111 16.41 6.28 -8.83
N SER A 112 15.34 6.96 -9.30
CA SER A 112 15.44 8.30 -9.89
C SER A 112 15.72 9.39 -8.84
N GLY A 113 15.47 9.09 -7.57
CA GLY A 113 15.49 10.03 -6.47
C GLY A 113 14.23 10.88 -6.37
N SER A 114 13.26 10.72 -7.27
CA SER A 114 12.00 11.47 -7.28
C SER A 114 10.79 10.54 -7.26
N LEU A 115 9.71 11.01 -6.61
CA LEU A 115 8.37 10.42 -6.63
C LEU A 115 7.47 11.02 -7.72
N GLU A 116 8.02 11.88 -8.58
CA GLU A 116 7.35 12.50 -9.73
C GLU A 116 7.94 11.98 -11.05
N GLY A 117 7.09 11.88 -12.08
CA GLY A 117 7.45 11.46 -13.43
C GLY A 117 7.35 9.94 -13.68
N GLU A 118 8.08 9.45 -14.67
CA GLU A 118 7.97 8.03 -15.07
C GLU A 118 8.72 7.13 -14.08
N ALA A 119 8.00 6.21 -13.44
CA ALA A 119 8.58 5.27 -12.50
C ALA A 119 8.67 3.87 -13.12
N TYR A 120 9.89 3.35 -13.25
CA TYR A 120 10.15 2.06 -13.89
C TYR A 120 10.46 0.94 -12.90
N ASP A 121 10.98 1.29 -11.72
CA ASP A 121 11.36 0.38 -10.66
C ASP A 121 11.39 1.12 -9.31
N VAL A 122 11.27 0.37 -8.22
CA VAL A 122 11.36 0.89 -6.85
C VAL A 122 12.12 -0.10 -5.96
N ASP A 123 12.98 0.42 -5.10
CA ASP A 123 13.75 -0.38 -4.16
C ASP A 123 12.99 -0.49 -2.83
N LYS A 124 12.39 -1.66 -2.53
CA LYS A 124 11.75 -1.88 -1.23
C LYS A 124 12.78 -1.79 -0.10
N VAL A 125 12.48 -0.96 0.91
CA VAL A 125 13.34 -0.75 2.08
C VAL A 125 12.55 -0.88 3.38
N PRO A 126 13.21 -1.20 4.51
CA PRO A 126 12.52 -1.25 5.80
C PRO A 126 12.02 0.13 6.24
N CYS A 127 10.71 0.25 6.51
CA CYS A 127 10.08 1.49 6.97
C CYS A 127 10.67 2.07 8.27
N ALA A 128 11.31 1.24 9.10
CA ALA A 128 11.97 1.69 10.33
C ALA A 128 13.20 2.58 10.05
N GLY A 129 13.78 2.48 8.85
CA GLY A 129 14.85 3.34 8.36
C GLY A 129 14.32 4.61 7.68
N ASP A 130 15.25 5.40 7.16
CA ASP A 130 14.91 6.48 6.25
C ASP A 130 14.47 5.87 4.90
N HIS A 131 13.44 6.43 4.29
CA HIS A 131 12.89 5.99 3.01
C HIS A 131 12.17 7.12 2.30
N GLN A 132 12.01 7.04 0.98
CA GLN A 132 11.34 8.10 0.22
C GLN A 132 9.82 8.03 0.30
N ALA A 133 9.24 6.83 0.25
CA ALA A 133 7.79 6.67 0.25
C ALA A 133 7.28 5.48 1.06
N GLU A 134 6.06 5.61 1.59
CA GLU A 134 5.32 4.55 2.27
C GLU A 134 3.95 4.36 1.61
N VAL A 135 3.69 3.16 1.08
CA VAL A 135 2.43 2.85 0.41
C VAL A 135 1.32 2.63 1.44
N PHE A 136 0.22 3.36 1.32
CA PHE A 136 -0.92 3.22 2.24
C PHE A 136 -2.16 2.57 1.60
N ALA A 137 -2.23 2.55 0.26
CA ALA A 137 -3.31 1.88 -0.45
C ALA A 137 -2.93 1.47 -1.87
N ASN A 138 -3.57 0.41 -2.37
CA ASN A 138 -3.60 0.05 -3.77
C ASN A 138 -5.07 -0.20 -4.16
N PHE A 139 -5.50 0.27 -5.33
CA PHE A 139 -6.83 -0.03 -5.84
C PHE A 139 -6.83 -0.11 -7.37
N LYS A 140 -7.83 -0.77 -7.94
CA LYS A 140 -7.98 -0.87 -9.40
C LYS A 140 -9.08 0.05 -9.92
N ILE A 141 -8.81 0.70 -11.03
CA ILE A 141 -9.83 1.41 -11.80
C ILE A 141 -10.68 0.38 -12.55
N GLN A 142 -11.99 0.63 -12.62
CA GLN A 142 -12.96 -0.30 -13.20
C GLN A 142 -12.65 -0.63 -14.68
N GLU A 143 -13.12 -1.79 -15.12
CA GLU A 143 -12.87 -2.30 -16.47
C GLU A 143 -13.44 -1.38 -17.56
N GLY A 144 -12.65 -1.17 -18.63
CA GLY A 144 -13.01 -0.32 -19.75
C GLY A 144 -11.82 0.02 -20.65
N GLY A 145 -12.06 0.85 -21.67
CA GLY A 145 -10.99 1.51 -22.42
C GLY A 145 -10.26 2.54 -21.57
N TYR A 146 -9.08 2.97 -22.01
CA TYR A 146 -8.30 3.97 -21.30
C TYR A 146 -9.11 5.26 -21.10
N PRO A 147 -9.36 5.70 -19.85
CA PRO A 147 -10.20 6.86 -19.59
C PRO A 147 -9.51 8.20 -19.88
N GLY A 148 -8.17 8.19 -20.02
CA GLY A 148 -7.31 9.37 -20.17
C GLY A 148 -6.73 9.82 -18.82
N ASP A 149 -5.49 10.31 -18.85
CA ASP A 149 -4.66 10.62 -17.67
C ASP A 149 -5.43 11.50 -16.68
N GLY A 150 -6.04 12.60 -17.15
CA GLY A 150 -6.78 13.52 -16.28
C GLY A 150 -7.90 12.88 -15.47
N LYS A 151 -8.61 11.87 -16.01
CA LYS A 151 -9.64 11.15 -15.24
C LYS A 151 -9.06 10.15 -14.26
N ILE A 152 -7.89 9.60 -14.59
CA ILE A 152 -7.16 8.69 -13.70
C ILE A 152 -6.63 9.47 -12.52
N SER A 153 -5.99 10.61 -12.75
CA SER A 153 -5.49 11.50 -11.70
C SER A 153 -6.63 12.03 -10.82
N GLU A 154 -7.75 12.49 -11.39
CA GLU A 154 -8.94 12.88 -10.60
C GLU A 154 -9.44 11.73 -9.70
N THR A 155 -9.48 10.50 -10.23
CA THR A 155 -9.87 9.32 -9.44
C THR A 155 -8.83 8.96 -8.37
N ALA A 156 -7.55 9.17 -8.66
CA ALA A 156 -6.44 8.92 -7.76
C ALA A 156 -6.45 9.92 -6.61
N ASP A 157 -6.55 11.22 -6.90
CA ASP A 157 -6.68 12.29 -5.91
C ASP A 157 -7.82 11.97 -4.93
N ASP A 158 -9.05 11.85 -5.42
CA ASP A 158 -10.23 11.62 -4.58
C ASP A 158 -10.05 10.43 -3.63
N LYS A 159 -9.52 9.32 -4.15
CA LYS A 159 -9.41 8.07 -3.39
C LYS A 159 -8.18 8.04 -2.49
N CYS A 160 -7.03 8.50 -2.96
CA CYS A 160 -5.81 8.49 -2.18
C CYS A 160 -5.93 9.44 -0.98
N TYR A 161 -6.49 10.64 -1.16
CA TYR A 161 -6.76 11.58 -0.07
C TYR A 161 -7.80 11.05 0.92
N ALA A 162 -8.78 10.27 0.48
CA ALA A 162 -9.71 9.59 1.40
C ALA A 162 -9.06 8.42 2.14
N LEU A 163 -8.23 7.63 1.47
CA LEU A 163 -7.62 6.41 2.02
C LEU A 163 -6.45 6.69 2.96
N GLN A 164 -5.75 7.83 2.83
CA GLN A 164 -4.71 8.22 3.79
C GLN A 164 -5.26 8.30 5.22
N ASN A 165 -6.46 8.85 5.42
CA ASN A 165 -7.10 9.02 6.72
C ASN A 165 -7.48 7.68 7.37
N VAL A 166 -7.59 6.61 6.59
CA VAL A 166 -7.83 5.25 7.07
C VAL A 166 -6.53 4.58 7.53
N TYR A 167 -5.41 4.95 6.90
CA TYR A 167 -4.10 4.36 7.20
C TYR A 167 -3.35 5.11 8.31
N ALA A 168 -3.44 6.44 8.30
CA ALA A 168 -2.89 7.36 9.28
C ALA A 168 -4.05 8.08 9.98
N MET A 169 -4.78 7.35 10.83
CA MET A 169 -5.97 7.86 11.53
C MET A 169 -5.65 9.02 12.49
N ASP A 170 -4.40 9.13 12.93
CA ASP A 170 -3.92 10.29 13.69
C ASP A 170 -3.28 11.32 12.75
N SER A 171 -4.10 12.23 12.20
CA SER A 171 -3.62 13.29 11.32
C SER A 171 -2.60 14.23 11.97
N TRP A 172 -2.61 14.38 13.30
CA TRP A 172 -1.63 15.20 14.03
C TRP A 172 -0.26 14.51 14.13
N ALA A 173 -0.20 13.21 13.85
CA ALA A 173 1.05 12.46 13.80
C ALA A 173 1.71 12.53 12.42
N VAL A 174 0.99 12.99 11.39
CA VAL A 174 1.52 13.20 10.04
C VAL A 174 2.29 14.53 10.04
N PRO A 175 3.60 14.53 9.74
CA PRO A 175 4.38 15.76 9.70
C PRO A 175 3.96 16.70 8.56
N ASP A 176 4.08 18.02 8.76
CA ASP A 176 3.71 19.04 7.74
C ASP A 176 4.49 18.94 6.41
N ASN A 177 5.61 18.22 6.39
CA ASN A 177 6.42 18.00 5.19
C ASN A 177 6.14 16.65 4.52
N VAL A 178 4.99 16.04 4.82
CA VAL A 178 4.51 14.81 4.18
C VAL A 178 3.30 15.14 3.33
N ASP A 179 3.26 14.59 2.12
CA ASP A 179 2.14 14.73 1.18
C ASP A 179 1.78 13.40 0.53
N VAL A 180 0.62 13.35 -0.12
CA VAL A 180 0.12 12.20 -0.87
C VAL A 180 0.66 12.23 -2.29
N TYR A 181 1.32 11.15 -2.66
CA TYR A 181 1.74 10.85 -4.03
C TYR A 181 1.04 9.59 -4.52
N TYR A 182 1.01 9.40 -5.83
CA TYR A 182 0.47 8.20 -6.41
C TYR A 182 1.11 7.80 -7.72
N PHE A 183 1.14 6.49 -7.94
CA PHE A 183 1.43 5.88 -9.22
C PHE A 183 0.13 5.59 -9.94
N THR A 184 0.06 5.99 -11.21
CA THR A 184 -1.09 5.77 -12.09
C THR A 184 -0.69 4.95 -13.32
N PRO A 185 -1.62 4.16 -13.88
CA PRO A 185 -1.35 3.43 -15.10
C PRO A 185 -1.37 4.40 -16.29
N THR A 186 -0.36 4.30 -17.16
CA THR A 186 -0.29 4.95 -18.47
C THR A 186 -1.21 4.31 -19.52
N GLU A 187 -1.42 4.96 -20.67
CA GLU A 187 -2.12 4.36 -21.81
C GLU A 187 -1.45 3.04 -22.26
N ASP A 188 -0.11 3.02 -22.25
CA ASP A 188 0.68 1.86 -22.65
C ASP A 188 0.54 0.70 -21.65
N SER A 189 0.72 0.94 -20.35
CA SER A 189 0.53 -0.11 -19.33
C SER A 189 -0.94 -0.55 -19.24
N TRP A 190 -1.90 0.36 -19.49
CA TRP A 190 -3.32 0.02 -19.61
C TRP A 190 -3.59 -0.94 -20.77
N SER A 191 -2.92 -0.77 -21.92
CA SER A 191 -3.03 -1.70 -23.04
C SER A 191 -2.55 -3.12 -22.68
N LEU A 192 -1.64 -3.22 -21.71
CA LEU A 192 -1.05 -4.45 -21.20
C LEU A 192 -1.83 -5.05 -20.00
N GLY A 193 -2.85 -4.34 -19.51
CA GLY A 193 -3.74 -4.82 -18.44
C GLY A 193 -3.50 -4.16 -17.08
N ASP A 194 -2.61 -3.19 -16.98
CA ASP A 194 -2.44 -2.43 -15.74
C ASP A 194 -3.63 -1.49 -15.49
N ARG A 195 -4.19 -1.58 -14.29
CA ARG A 195 -5.36 -0.81 -13.85
C ARG A 195 -5.13 -0.27 -12.44
N GLU A 196 -3.96 -0.49 -11.88
CA GLU A 196 -3.70 -0.28 -10.46
C GLU A 196 -3.22 1.15 -10.21
N VAL A 197 -3.83 1.80 -9.23
CA VAL A 197 -3.34 3.02 -8.62
C VAL A 197 -2.73 2.65 -7.29
N THR A 198 -1.52 3.14 -7.04
CA THR A 198 -0.82 2.95 -5.76
C THR A 198 -0.69 4.30 -5.08
N CYS A 199 -1.28 4.45 -3.90
CA CYS A 199 -1.22 5.67 -3.09
C CYS A 199 -0.13 5.55 -2.03
N MET A 200 0.67 6.59 -1.88
CA MET A 200 1.79 6.60 -0.93
C MET A 200 1.96 7.97 -0.28
N PHE A 201 2.55 7.97 0.90
CA PHE A 201 3.09 9.18 1.49
C PHE A 201 4.50 9.42 0.97
N GLY A 202 4.86 10.68 0.76
CA GLY A 202 6.20 11.12 0.37
C GLY A 202 6.58 12.43 1.04
N ASN A 203 7.84 12.84 0.94
CA ASN A 203 8.28 14.14 1.45
C ASN A 203 8.02 15.26 0.44
N THR A 204 7.56 16.43 0.89
CA THR A 204 7.36 17.60 0.01
C THR A 204 8.67 18.21 -0.49
N ASP A 205 9.80 17.98 0.19
CA ASP A 205 11.14 18.24 -0.34
C ASP A 205 11.59 17.00 -1.14
N GLU A 206 11.88 17.18 -2.43
CA GLU A 206 12.41 16.13 -3.33
C GLU A 206 13.64 15.41 -2.75
N LYS A 207 14.43 16.10 -1.93
CA LYS A 207 15.62 15.53 -1.26
C LYS A 207 15.36 15.08 0.17
N GLY A 208 14.13 15.27 0.64
CA GLY A 208 13.65 14.82 1.94
C GLY A 208 13.50 13.31 1.99
N SER A 209 13.29 12.80 3.19
CA SER A 209 12.96 11.41 3.43
C SER A 209 11.97 11.32 4.58
N LEU A 210 11.15 10.27 4.55
CA LEU A 210 10.35 9.82 5.66
C LEU A 210 11.21 8.98 6.60
N LYS A 211 10.77 8.84 7.85
CA LYS A 211 11.45 8.03 8.85
C LYS A 211 10.45 7.36 9.77
N GLY A 212 10.53 6.04 9.86
CA GLY A 212 9.50 5.28 10.57
C GLY A 212 8.21 5.22 9.76
N THR A 213 7.30 4.33 10.18
CA THR A 213 5.99 4.20 9.52
C THR A 213 5.04 5.31 9.98
N LEU A 214 4.26 5.84 9.05
CA LEU A 214 3.10 6.71 9.29
C LEU A 214 1.83 5.92 9.62
N ARG A 215 1.89 4.59 9.57
CA ARG A 215 0.77 3.72 9.87
C ARG A 215 0.26 3.93 11.29
N CYS A 216 -0.98 4.34 11.37
CA CYS A 216 -1.73 4.55 12.60
C CYS A 216 -3.18 4.12 12.33
N ASP A 217 -3.42 2.81 12.31
CA ASP A 217 -4.73 2.19 12.03
C ASP A 217 -5.22 1.29 13.17
N ASP A 218 -6.39 0.67 12.99
CA ASP A 218 -7.04 -0.24 13.95
C ASP A 218 -6.18 -1.44 14.38
N THR A 219 -5.13 -1.78 13.63
CA THR A 219 -4.20 -2.85 13.97
C THR A 219 -3.05 -2.38 14.87
N THR A 220 -2.82 -1.06 14.94
CA THR A 220 -1.74 -0.43 15.72
C THR A 220 -2.23 0.31 16.96
N LEU A 221 -3.49 0.73 16.96
CA LEU A 221 -4.11 1.55 18.00
C LEU A 221 -4.70 0.72 19.16
N GLY A 222 -4.55 1.24 20.38
CA GLY A 222 -5.32 0.76 21.53
C GLY A 222 -6.81 1.10 21.42
N ALA A 223 -7.67 0.40 22.15
CA ALA A 223 -9.13 0.58 22.06
C ALA A 223 -9.59 2.03 22.33
N ASP A 224 -9.02 2.70 23.33
CA ASP A 224 -9.38 4.09 23.67
C ASP A 224 -8.86 5.07 22.61
N GLN A 225 -7.66 4.84 22.05
CA GLN A 225 -7.12 5.65 20.97
C GLN A 225 -7.96 5.52 19.70
N LEU A 226 -8.31 4.29 19.32
CA LEU A 226 -9.15 4.00 18.17
C LEU A 226 -10.53 4.63 18.32
N ALA A 227 -11.18 4.50 19.49
CA ALA A 227 -12.47 5.11 19.76
C ALA A 227 -12.44 6.64 19.66
N TYR A 228 -11.37 7.27 20.17
CA TYR A 228 -11.18 8.71 20.06
C TYR A 228 -11.00 9.14 18.60
N LEU A 229 -10.08 8.51 17.86
CA LEU A 229 -9.77 8.88 16.47
C LEU A 229 -10.92 8.58 15.51
N GLN A 230 -11.69 7.51 15.72
CA GLN A 230 -12.91 7.26 14.95
C GLN A 230 -13.98 8.35 15.17
N ALA A 231 -14.11 8.84 16.41
CA ALA A 231 -15.02 9.95 16.69
C ALA A 231 -14.51 11.25 16.05
N ASP A 232 -13.19 11.49 16.09
CA ASP A 232 -12.53 12.66 15.48
C ASP A 232 -12.65 12.67 13.95
N GLY A 233 -12.50 11.50 13.31
CA GLY A 233 -12.64 11.35 11.86
C GLY A 233 -13.97 11.85 11.31
N ILE A 234 -15.07 11.70 12.06
CA ILE A 234 -16.40 12.22 11.65
C ILE A 234 -16.37 13.75 11.49
N LEU A 235 -15.64 14.45 12.36
CA LEU A 235 -15.48 15.89 12.27
C LEU A 235 -14.59 16.26 11.08
N TYR A 236 -13.46 15.57 10.91
CA TYR A 236 -12.55 15.81 9.79
C TYR A 236 -13.23 15.61 8.44
N ASP A 237 -13.96 14.50 8.24
CA ASP A 237 -14.74 14.26 7.03
C ASP A 237 -15.73 15.39 6.72
N ALA A 238 -16.29 16.04 7.75
CA ALA A 238 -17.20 17.17 7.55
C ALA A 238 -16.45 18.47 7.22
N LEU A 239 -15.30 18.70 7.85
CA LEU A 239 -14.45 19.87 7.58
C LEU A 239 -13.92 19.84 6.13
N ASP A 240 -13.53 18.67 5.63
CA ASP A 240 -13.05 18.45 4.26
C ASP A 240 -14.10 18.75 3.18
N THR A 241 -15.39 18.90 3.55
CA THR A 241 -16.45 19.32 2.63
C THR A 241 -16.67 20.84 2.58
N ALA A 242 -15.64 21.61 2.94
CA ALA A 242 -15.65 23.07 2.79
C ALA A 242 -15.88 23.45 1.31
N PRO A 243 -16.62 24.54 1.02
CA PRO A 243 -16.72 25.05 -0.34
C PRO A 243 -15.35 25.43 -0.93
N ASP A 244 -15.20 25.31 -2.25
CA ASP A 244 -13.97 25.64 -2.98
C ASP A 244 -13.69 27.14 -3.03
N GLU A 245 -14.74 27.96 -2.86
CA GLU A 245 -14.64 29.41 -2.79
C GLU A 245 -13.78 29.86 -1.60
N GLU A 246 -12.72 30.62 -1.88
CA GLU A 246 -11.79 31.15 -0.86
C GLU A 246 -12.48 32.09 0.13
N TYR A 247 -13.43 32.89 -0.35
CA TYR A 247 -14.11 33.92 0.44
C TYR A 247 -15.56 33.55 0.70
N VAL A 248 -15.98 33.70 1.96
CA VAL A 248 -17.36 33.40 2.38
C VAL A 248 -18.36 34.33 1.71
N GLU A 249 -17.94 35.53 1.31
CA GLU A 249 -18.73 36.49 0.55
C GLU A 249 -19.15 35.96 -0.83
N ASP A 250 -18.35 35.07 -1.43
CA ASP A 250 -18.58 34.55 -2.78
C ASP A 250 -19.63 33.42 -2.77
N ASP A 251 -19.70 32.60 -1.71
CA ASP A 251 -20.77 31.60 -1.51
C ASP A 251 -21.21 31.43 -0.04
N LEU A 252 -21.77 32.48 0.56
CA LEU A 252 -22.32 32.41 1.92
C LEU A 252 -23.36 31.28 2.09
N PRO A 253 -24.30 31.02 1.14
CA PRO A 253 -25.20 29.87 1.22
C PRO A 253 -24.47 28.53 1.37
N GLY A 254 -23.46 28.24 0.54
CA GLY A 254 -22.68 26.99 0.62
C GLY A 254 -21.92 26.87 1.94
N HIS A 255 -21.28 27.94 2.41
CA HIS A 255 -20.61 27.92 3.71
C HIS A 255 -21.58 27.70 4.88
N LYS A 256 -22.82 28.19 4.80
CA LYS A 256 -23.86 27.92 5.81
C LYS A 256 -24.33 26.47 5.80
N GLU A 257 -24.42 25.85 4.63
CA GLU A 257 -24.71 24.42 4.50
C GLU A 257 -23.56 23.58 5.06
N TRP A 258 -22.32 23.95 4.75
CA TRP A 258 -21.12 23.34 5.32
C TRP A 258 -21.07 23.46 6.85
N ALA A 259 -21.28 24.66 7.40
CA ALA A 259 -21.35 24.85 8.84
C ALA A 259 -22.45 24.02 9.51
N THR A 260 -23.55 23.75 8.80
CA THR A 260 -24.61 22.83 9.26
C THR A 260 -24.09 21.38 9.34
N ARG A 261 -23.33 20.93 8.32
CA ARG A 261 -22.69 19.60 8.31
C ARG A 261 -21.69 19.48 9.47
N VAL A 262 -20.82 20.46 9.67
CA VAL A 262 -19.85 20.49 10.78
C VAL A 262 -20.54 20.48 12.14
N ALA A 263 -21.58 21.31 12.35
CA ALA A 263 -22.34 21.31 13.60
C ALA A 263 -23.05 19.97 13.88
N LYS A 264 -23.44 19.22 12.83
CA LYS A 264 -23.96 17.86 12.98
C LYS A 264 -22.85 16.89 13.38
N ALA A 265 -21.72 16.92 12.68
CA ALA A 265 -20.57 16.07 12.93
C ALA A 265 -20.03 16.23 14.36
N LEU A 266 -19.94 17.45 14.89
CA LEU A 266 -19.60 17.71 16.30
C LEU A 266 -20.60 17.08 17.27
N GLY A 267 -21.88 17.04 16.90
CA GLY A 267 -22.89 16.32 17.66
C GLY A 267 -22.60 14.82 17.73
N ASP A 268 -22.38 14.22 16.56
CA ASP A 268 -22.11 12.79 16.41
C ASP A 268 -20.79 12.38 17.11
N GLN A 269 -19.72 13.15 16.93
CA GLN A 269 -18.43 12.96 17.61
C GLN A 269 -18.61 12.95 19.13
N THR A 270 -19.26 13.97 19.70
CA THR A 270 -19.42 14.05 21.16
C THR A 270 -20.38 13.00 21.72
N GLU A 271 -21.29 12.45 20.91
CA GLU A 271 -22.10 11.30 21.30
C GLU A 271 -21.23 10.04 21.41
N LEU A 272 -20.39 9.76 20.42
CA LEU A 272 -19.45 8.63 20.45
C LEU A 272 -18.47 8.73 21.61
N LEU A 273 -17.90 9.92 21.84
CA LEU A 273 -16.97 10.14 22.95
C LEU A 273 -17.62 9.86 24.31
N ARG A 274 -18.91 10.10 24.47
CA ARG A 274 -19.64 9.83 25.74
C ARG A 274 -20.15 8.39 25.85
N ALA A 275 -20.34 7.71 24.72
CA ALA A 275 -20.79 6.33 24.70
C ALA A 275 -19.67 5.33 25.03
N HIS A 276 -18.42 5.69 24.75
CA HIS A 276 -17.25 4.86 25.02
C HIS A 276 -16.91 4.79 26.51
N GLN A 277 -16.40 3.63 26.96
CA GLN A 277 -15.91 3.43 28.33
C GLN A 277 -14.40 3.66 28.38
N TRP A 278 -14.00 4.84 28.87
CA TRP A 278 -12.61 5.25 28.97
C TRP A 278 -11.88 4.60 30.16
N ALA A 279 -10.58 4.38 30.01
CA ALA A 279 -9.72 4.15 31.16
C ALA A 279 -9.77 5.35 32.12
N ALA A 280 -9.59 5.09 33.42
CA ALA A 280 -9.74 6.11 34.46
C ALA A 280 -8.79 7.31 34.31
N ALA A 281 -7.64 7.12 33.64
CA ALA A 281 -6.69 8.19 33.36
C ALA A 281 -7.18 9.15 32.24
N ASP A 282 -8.03 8.66 31.34
CA ASP A 282 -8.44 9.33 30.10
C ASP A 282 -9.85 9.93 30.18
N GLU A 283 -10.69 9.38 31.06
CA GLU A 283 -12.11 9.74 31.20
C GLU A 283 -12.33 11.25 31.39
N GLN A 284 -11.62 11.88 32.33
CA GLN A 284 -11.81 13.29 32.63
C GLN A 284 -11.28 14.20 31.49
N PRO A 285 -10.06 14.00 30.95
CA PRO A 285 -9.59 14.70 29.75
C PRO A 285 -10.56 14.63 28.57
N VAL A 286 -11.04 13.44 28.21
CA VAL A 286 -11.95 13.25 27.08
C VAL A 286 -13.33 13.87 27.35
N THR A 287 -13.86 13.73 28.56
CA THR A 287 -15.11 14.37 28.98
C THR A 287 -15.04 15.89 28.84
N ASP A 288 -13.90 16.48 29.20
CA ASP A 288 -13.71 17.91 29.09
C ASP A 288 -13.52 18.38 27.64
N GLN A 289 -12.90 17.56 26.79
CA GLN A 289 -12.87 17.80 25.34
C GLN A 289 -14.27 17.76 24.74
N ALA A 290 -15.10 16.76 25.10
CA ALA A 290 -16.47 16.68 24.62
C ALA A 290 -17.31 17.93 24.98
N LYS A 291 -17.07 18.55 26.15
CA LYS A 291 -17.70 19.83 26.52
C LYS A 291 -17.21 21.02 25.69
N ALA A 292 -15.93 21.04 25.31
CA ALA A 292 -15.38 22.07 24.42
C ALA A 292 -16.00 21.95 23.01
N LEU A 293 -16.11 20.71 22.51
CA LEU A 293 -16.77 20.40 21.24
C LEU A 293 -18.27 20.73 21.25
N ASP A 294 -18.98 20.57 22.38
CA ASP A 294 -20.37 21.08 22.51
C ASP A 294 -20.44 22.60 22.35
N GLN A 295 -19.44 23.33 22.82
CA GLN A 295 -19.38 24.78 22.65
C GLN A 295 -19.06 25.13 21.21
N ALA A 296 -18.11 24.43 20.58
CA ALA A 296 -17.82 24.57 19.15
C ALA A 296 -19.09 24.36 18.33
N ARG A 297 -19.85 23.29 18.61
CA ARG A 297 -21.10 22.98 17.93
C ARG A 297 -22.11 24.13 17.98
N LYS A 298 -22.18 24.85 19.10
CA LYS A 298 -23.06 26.03 19.20
C LYS A 298 -22.60 27.14 18.29
N GLU A 299 -21.30 27.44 18.24
CA GLU A 299 -20.73 28.45 17.35
C GLU A 299 -20.96 28.09 15.88
N TRP A 300 -20.62 26.87 15.47
CA TRP A 300 -20.89 26.37 14.12
C TRP A 300 -22.40 26.39 13.76
N GLY A 301 -23.27 26.10 14.74
CA GLY A 301 -24.71 26.22 14.59
C GLY A 301 -25.23 27.67 14.46
N GLN A 302 -24.47 28.67 14.95
CA GLN A 302 -24.73 30.09 14.69
C GLN A 302 -24.16 30.53 13.35
N ALA A 303 -22.97 30.05 12.96
CA ALA A 303 -22.39 30.29 11.63
C ALA A 303 -23.35 29.83 10.52
N ALA A 304 -23.93 28.63 10.67
CA ALA A 304 -24.98 28.11 9.77
C ALA A 304 -26.22 29.02 9.63
N LYS A 305 -26.47 29.89 10.62
CA LYS A 305 -27.62 30.82 10.67
C LYS A 305 -27.21 32.28 10.44
N ALA A 306 -25.95 32.53 10.09
CA ALA A 306 -25.41 33.87 9.92
C ALA A 306 -26.23 34.68 8.90
N ALA A 307 -26.40 35.96 9.20
CA ALA A 307 -27.12 36.91 8.34
C ALA A 307 -26.25 37.41 7.18
N ASP A 308 -24.94 37.46 7.39
CA ASP A 308 -23.91 37.97 6.47
C ASP A 308 -22.57 37.24 6.74
N ALA A 309 -21.57 37.52 5.90
CA ALA A 309 -20.24 36.93 5.99
C ALA A 309 -19.50 37.31 7.29
N ASP A 310 -19.62 38.56 7.76
CA ASP A 310 -19.01 39.01 9.01
C ASP A 310 -19.51 38.19 10.23
N ALA A 311 -20.82 37.96 10.30
CA ALA A 311 -21.41 37.12 11.34
C ALA A 311 -20.98 35.65 11.19
N PHE A 312 -20.80 35.17 9.96
CA PHE A 312 -20.29 33.82 9.70
C PHE A 312 -18.86 33.68 10.22
N TYR A 313 -17.92 34.54 9.78
CA TYR A 313 -16.52 34.51 10.21
C TYR A 313 -16.38 34.60 11.73
N THR A 314 -17.15 35.48 12.39
CA THR A 314 -17.13 35.60 13.85
C THR A 314 -17.42 34.27 14.56
N HIS A 315 -18.43 33.54 14.09
CA HIS A 315 -18.80 32.25 14.69
C HIS A 315 -17.89 31.11 14.23
N TYR A 316 -17.45 31.12 12.97
CA TYR A 316 -16.45 30.21 12.43
C TYR A 316 -15.17 30.25 13.28
N ASP A 317 -14.54 31.42 13.45
CA ASP A 317 -13.30 31.59 14.21
C ASP A 317 -13.43 31.13 15.67
N ASN A 318 -14.59 31.40 16.28
CA ASN A 318 -14.88 30.96 17.64
C ASN A 318 -15.06 29.46 17.74
N GLY A 319 -15.72 28.84 16.76
CA GLY A 319 -15.88 27.40 16.64
C GLY A 319 -14.54 26.70 16.40
N SER A 320 -13.77 27.13 15.40
CA SER A 320 -12.50 26.52 14.98
C SER A 320 -11.46 26.50 16.11
N ARG A 321 -11.34 27.60 16.87
CA ARG A 321 -10.41 27.68 18.03
C ARG A 321 -10.70 26.66 19.14
N LEU A 322 -11.93 26.15 19.20
CA LEU A 322 -12.33 25.15 20.19
C LEU A 322 -12.03 23.71 19.72
N LEU A 323 -11.85 23.49 18.41
CA LEU A 323 -11.54 22.17 17.85
C LEU A 323 -10.12 21.74 18.25
N GLU A 324 -9.15 22.65 18.10
CA GLU A 324 -7.73 22.40 18.35
C GLU A 324 -7.21 23.06 19.63
N GLY A 325 -8.14 23.42 20.52
CA GLY A 325 -7.81 24.10 21.77
C GLY A 325 -7.01 23.24 22.75
N SER A 326 -6.60 23.84 23.87
CA SER A 326 -5.83 23.16 24.93
C SER A 326 -6.51 21.91 25.50
N ARG A 327 -7.84 21.79 25.38
CA ARG A 327 -8.61 20.61 25.77
C ARG A 327 -8.37 19.42 24.84
N ALA A 328 -8.26 19.65 23.53
CA ALA A 328 -7.91 18.63 22.55
C ALA A 328 -6.52 18.07 22.84
N VAL A 329 -5.54 18.98 22.99
CA VAL A 329 -4.16 18.63 23.39
C VAL A 329 -4.13 17.81 24.68
N THR A 330 -4.93 18.19 25.69
CA THR A 330 -4.97 17.48 26.98
C THR A 330 -5.56 16.07 26.85
N ALA A 331 -6.65 15.91 26.10
CA ALA A 331 -7.26 14.60 25.85
C ALA A 331 -6.32 13.69 25.05
N ARG A 332 -5.75 14.20 23.95
CA ARG A 332 -4.80 13.48 23.10
C ARG A 332 -3.55 13.06 23.87
N LYS A 333 -3.02 13.93 24.74
CA LYS A 333 -1.90 13.59 25.63
C LYS A 333 -2.23 12.46 26.61
N ALA A 334 -3.44 12.43 27.17
CA ALA A 334 -3.84 11.35 28.07
C ALA A 334 -3.86 10.01 27.33
N LEU A 335 -4.39 10.01 26.10
CA LEU A 335 -4.47 8.86 25.20
C LEU A 335 -3.14 8.47 24.53
N GLY A 336 -2.05 9.22 24.77
CA GLY A 336 -0.76 8.98 24.12
C GLY A 336 -0.76 9.20 22.61
N LEU A 337 -1.64 10.07 22.10
CA LEU A 337 -1.72 10.49 20.70
C LEU A 337 -0.84 11.72 20.44
N ALA A 338 -0.63 12.07 19.16
CA ALA A 338 0.11 13.27 18.80
C ALA A 338 -0.56 14.54 19.34
N THR A 339 0.22 15.49 19.85
CA THR A 339 -0.29 16.65 20.60
C THR A 339 -0.06 18.00 19.93
N THR A 340 0.59 18.00 18.77
CA THR A 340 0.81 19.21 17.96
C THR A 340 -0.27 19.23 16.88
N PRO A 341 -1.16 20.23 16.86
CA PRO A 341 -2.08 20.40 15.75
C PRO A 341 -1.30 20.54 14.43
N PRO A 342 -1.82 20.01 13.32
CA PRO A 342 -1.30 20.32 11.99
C PRO A 342 -1.25 21.84 11.78
N SER A 343 -0.31 22.32 10.97
CA SER A 343 -0.34 23.72 10.56
C SER A 343 -1.63 24.03 9.80
N ASP A 344 -2.22 25.21 10.06
CA ASP A 344 -3.24 25.74 9.17
C ASP A 344 -2.57 25.97 7.82
N GLY A 345 -3.00 25.27 6.77
CA GLY A 345 -2.42 25.30 5.42
C GLY A 345 -2.44 26.66 4.70
N GLY A 346 -2.45 27.78 5.45
CA GLY A 346 -2.39 29.16 5.00
C GLY A 346 -1.02 29.60 4.48
N ASP A 347 -0.41 28.77 3.63
CA ASP A 347 0.57 29.20 2.61
C ASP A 347 0.44 28.36 1.32
N GLY A 348 -0.79 27.91 1.01
CA GLY A 348 -1.22 27.47 -0.33
C GLY A 348 -1.76 28.62 -1.19
N GLY A 349 -1.20 29.83 -1.07
CA GLY A 349 -1.45 30.95 -1.97
C GLY A 349 -0.84 30.69 -3.35
N GLY A 350 -1.37 29.70 -4.06
CA GLY A 350 -0.99 29.31 -5.40
C GLY A 350 -2.16 29.51 -6.34
N GLY A 351 -2.53 30.76 -6.61
CA GLY A 351 -3.13 31.14 -7.88
C GLY A 351 -2.16 30.78 -9.00
N GLY A 352 -2.16 29.51 -9.37
CA GLY A 352 -1.31 28.91 -10.36
C GLY A 352 -2.14 27.90 -11.10
N GLN A 353 -2.54 28.25 -12.32
CA GLN A 353 -2.53 27.27 -13.40
C GLN A 353 -1.10 26.77 -13.51
N GLY A 354 -0.77 25.80 -12.67
CA GLY A 354 0.48 25.08 -12.61
C GLY A 354 0.12 23.63 -12.79
N SER A 355 0.02 23.23 -14.06
CA SER A 355 0.28 21.86 -14.48
C SER A 355 1.67 21.47 -13.98
N GLY A 356 1.74 20.94 -12.76
CA GLY A 356 2.89 20.29 -12.15
C GLY A 356 2.34 19.01 -11.56
N ASP A 357 2.53 17.92 -12.29
CA ASP A 357 2.06 16.58 -11.95
C ASP A 357 2.68 16.11 -10.63
N SER A 358 1.89 16.07 -9.55
CA SER A 358 2.18 15.22 -8.37
C SER A 358 1.99 13.72 -8.68
N SER A 359 1.68 13.40 -9.94
CA SER A 359 1.54 12.05 -10.45
C SER A 359 2.87 11.53 -10.99
N SER A 360 3.18 10.30 -10.63
CA SER A 360 4.13 9.49 -11.38
C SER A 360 3.41 8.50 -12.26
N GLU A 361 3.79 8.46 -13.53
CA GLU A 361 3.26 7.57 -14.55
C GLU A 361 4.05 6.25 -14.54
N VAL A 362 3.36 5.12 -14.73
CA VAL A 362 3.95 3.77 -14.71
C VAL A 362 3.53 2.91 -15.91
#